data_AF-A0A662MNB7-F1
#
_entry.id   AF-A0A662MNB7-F1
#
_cell.length_a   1.000
_cell.length_b   1.000
_cell.length_c   1.000
_cell.angle_alpha   90.00
_cell.angle_beta   90.00
_cell.angle_gamma   90.00
#
_symmetry.space_group_name_H-M   'P 1'
#
loop_
_entity.id
_entity.type
_entity.pdbx_description
1 polymer ?
#
loop_
_entity_poly.entity_id
_entity_poly.type
_entity_poly.pdbx_seq_one_letter_code
_entity_poly.pdbx_strand_id
1 'polypeptide(L)'
;MYWSEDEEGKEDKETPKAEEAGEEVYKPELHAQEIEKVQLKKKVPVKKKGKTLRKRKAPKVKYRDIGVDVPPPDRECQDPYCPFHGKLPVRGQIIEGVVVSTKMQNTVVVQRERLRYIPKYERYEKRTSRYFAHWPPCIDLEVGDMVKIMECRPLSKHKSFVVIGRL
;
A
#
# COMPACT_ATOMS: atom_id res chain seq x y z
N MET A 1 -45.14 35.32 -32.05
CA MET A 1 -45.04 34.88 -30.63
C MET A 1 -43.84 33.96 -30.58
N TYR A 2 -42.60 34.46 -30.59
CA TYR A 2 -41.92 35.22 -29.53
C TYR A 2 -42.01 34.50 -28.18
N TRP A 3 -40.92 33.80 -27.85
CA TRP A 3 -40.43 33.44 -26.52
C TRP A 3 -38.92 33.60 -26.65
N SER A 4 -38.41 34.81 -26.43
CA SER A 4 -38.01 35.37 -25.12
C SER A 4 -36.90 34.54 -24.51
N GLU A 5 -35.70 35.09 -24.73
CA GLU A 5 -34.46 34.83 -24.02
C GLU A 5 -34.66 35.07 -22.53
N ASP A 6 -34.17 34.15 -21.69
CA ASP A 6 -33.78 34.45 -20.32
C ASP A 6 -32.41 33.82 -20.10
N GLU A 7 -31.40 34.68 -20.22
CA GLU A 7 -30.02 34.48 -19.78
C GLU A 7 -30.00 34.43 -18.25
N GLU A 8 -29.60 33.30 -17.66
CA GLU A 8 -29.11 33.29 -16.28
C GLU A 8 -27.62 32.95 -16.27
N GLY A 9 -26.86 33.96 -15.84
CA GLY A 9 -25.42 34.09 -15.88
C GLY A 9 -24.69 33.04 -15.03
N LYS A 10 -23.60 32.56 -15.61
CA LYS A 10 -22.60 31.73 -14.98
C LYS A 10 -21.67 32.67 -14.21
N GLU A 11 -21.76 32.68 -12.88
CA GLU A 11 -20.80 33.40 -12.03
C GLU A 11 -19.44 32.70 -12.08
N ASP A 12 -18.51 33.29 -12.82
CA ASP A 12 -17.09 32.97 -12.78
C ASP A 12 -16.49 33.53 -11.47
N LYS A 13 -16.12 32.63 -10.55
CA LYS A 13 -15.34 32.99 -9.35
C LYS A 13 -13.88 33.22 -9.75
N GLU A 14 -13.57 34.46 -10.11
CA GLU A 14 -12.21 34.98 -10.20
C GLU A 14 -11.53 34.95 -8.82
N THR A 15 -10.39 34.28 -8.73
CA THR A 15 -9.48 34.33 -7.57
C THR A 15 -8.70 35.66 -7.59
N PRO A 16 -8.63 36.42 -6.48
CA PRO A 16 -7.88 37.67 -6.46
C PRO A 16 -6.35 37.44 -6.50
N LYS A 17 -5.70 38.19 -7.39
CA LYS A 17 -4.25 38.42 -7.47
C LYS A 17 -3.72 38.92 -6.12
N ALA A 18 -2.61 38.34 -5.67
CA ALA A 18 -1.78 38.89 -4.62
C ALA A 18 -0.49 39.43 -5.26
N GLU A 19 -0.40 40.74 -5.43
CA GLU A 19 0.85 41.45 -5.69
C GLU A 19 1.11 42.44 -4.54
N GLU A 20 2.21 42.18 -3.84
CA GLU A 20 3.26 43.11 -3.42
C GLU A 20 2.93 44.33 -2.52
N ALA A 21 3.48 44.28 -1.29
CA ALA A 21 4.09 45.44 -0.65
C ALA A 21 5.22 44.99 0.29
N GLY A 22 6.45 45.46 0.02
CA GLY A 22 7.42 45.80 1.07
C GLY A 22 8.60 44.85 1.29
N GLU A 23 9.71 45.16 0.61
CA GLU A 23 11.07 44.79 1.01
C GLU A 23 11.39 45.23 2.45
N GLU A 24 11.87 44.31 3.28
CA GLU A 24 12.85 44.65 4.30
C GLU A 24 13.93 43.57 4.32
N VAL A 25 15.11 43.96 3.85
CA VAL A 25 16.32 43.16 3.74
C VAL A 25 16.88 42.88 5.13
N TYR A 26 16.98 41.61 5.54
CA TYR A 26 17.82 41.23 6.68
C TYR A 26 18.53 39.88 6.46
N LYS A 27 19.84 39.96 6.22
CA LYS A 27 20.78 38.84 6.08
C LYS A 27 21.18 38.29 7.46
N PRO A 28 21.05 36.99 7.76
CA PRO A 28 21.63 36.39 8.96
C PRO A 28 22.59 35.24 8.62
N GLU A 29 23.59 35.48 7.78
CA GLU A 29 24.77 34.59 7.65
C GLU A 29 25.65 34.56 8.92
N LEU A 30 25.21 35.19 10.02
CA LEU A 30 25.96 35.29 11.28
C LEU A 30 25.38 34.52 12.45
N HIS A 31 24.23 33.83 12.32
CA HIS A 31 23.71 32.98 13.41
C HIS A 31 24.19 31.52 13.35
N ALA A 32 24.81 31.13 12.25
CA ALA A 32 25.38 29.79 12.05
C ALA A 32 26.74 29.59 12.75
N GLN A 33 27.39 30.64 13.25
CA GLN A 33 28.75 30.57 13.81
C GLN A 33 28.80 30.63 15.36
N GLU A 34 27.65 30.79 16.05
CA GLU A 34 27.59 30.91 17.52
C GLU A 34 26.95 29.73 18.28
N ILE A 35 26.34 28.75 17.60
CA ILE A 35 25.85 27.53 18.28
C ILE A 35 26.92 26.41 18.30
N GLU A 36 27.91 26.45 17.41
CA GLU A 36 28.94 25.39 17.33
C GLU A 36 30.03 25.43 18.43
N LYS A 37 30.16 26.52 19.20
CA LYS A 37 31.24 26.66 20.21
C LYS A 37 30.81 26.40 21.65
N VAL A 38 29.51 26.27 21.93
CA VAL A 38 29.03 25.98 23.28
C VAL A 38 28.90 24.45 23.42
N GLN A 39 29.88 23.86 24.10
CA GLN A 39 29.93 22.48 24.61
C GLN A 39 30.72 21.41 23.82
N LEU A 40 31.68 21.82 22.99
CA LEU A 40 32.92 21.04 22.82
C LEU A 40 33.83 21.21 24.06
N LYS A 41 33.39 20.73 25.24
CA LYS A 41 34.23 20.47 26.43
C LYS A 41 33.37 19.96 27.59
N LYS A 42 33.18 18.64 27.63
CA LYS A 42 33.16 17.77 28.83
C LYS A 42 33.04 16.31 28.37
N LYS A 43 34.08 15.82 27.69
CA LYS A 43 34.29 14.37 27.55
C LYS A 43 34.77 13.84 28.90
N VAL A 44 33.84 13.34 29.71
CA VAL A 44 34.15 12.42 30.82
C VAL A 44 34.13 11.01 30.21
N PRO A 45 35.19 10.18 30.37
CA PRO A 45 35.18 8.83 29.84
C PRO A 45 34.28 7.95 30.71
N VAL A 46 32.98 7.91 30.39
CA VAL A 46 32.08 6.94 31.01
C VAL A 46 32.42 5.57 30.42
N LYS A 47 33.23 4.79 31.16
CA LYS A 47 33.41 3.35 30.93
C LYS A 47 32.06 2.65 31.10
N LYS A 48 31.24 2.61 30.04
CA LYS A 48 30.06 1.75 30.01
C LYS A 48 30.56 0.32 29.83
N LYS A 49 30.70 -0.41 30.94
CA LYS A 49 30.74 -1.87 30.91
C LYS A 49 29.52 -2.33 30.11
N GLY A 50 29.75 -2.87 28.92
CA GLY A 50 28.71 -3.35 28.03
C GLY A 50 27.96 -4.49 28.70
N LYS A 51 26.89 -4.17 29.43
CA LYS A 51 25.84 -5.14 29.69
C LYS A 51 25.30 -5.51 28.32
N THR A 52 25.58 -6.72 27.85
CA THR A 52 24.92 -7.28 26.67
C THR A 52 23.42 -7.18 26.91
N LEU A 53 22.76 -6.18 26.31
CA LEU A 53 21.32 -6.05 26.32
C LEU A 53 20.79 -7.33 25.67
N ARG A 54 20.32 -8.27 26.47
CA ARG A 54 19.55 -9.42 25.98
C ARG A 54 18.42 -8.81 25.15
N LYS A 55 18.48 -8.94 23.82
CA LYS A 55 17.42 -8.49 22.91
C LYS A 55 16.12 -9.08 23.45
N ARG A 56 15.23 -8.23 23.97
CA ARG A 56 13.89 -8.65 24.33
C ARG A 56 13.26 -9.20 23.06
N LYS A 57 12.89 -10.47 23.07
CA LYS A 57 12.23 -11.14 21.94
C LYS A 57 10.98 -10.31 21.63
N ALA A 58 10.85 -9.81 20.40
CA ALA A 58 9.70 -9.01 20.00
C ALA A 58 8.40 -9.78 20.30
N PRO A 59 7.31 -9.10 20.69
CA PRO A 59 6.02 -9.74 20.86
C PRO A 59 5.63 -10.41 19.52
N LYS A 60 5.33 -11.71 19.56
CA LYS A 60 4.90 -12.44 18.38
C LYS A 60 3.44 -12.09 18.09
N VAL A 61 3.17 -11.62 16.88
CA VAL A 61 1.81 -11.41 16.36
C VAL A 61 1.07 -12.74 16.33
N LYS A 62 -0.20 -12.74 16.79
CA LYS A 62 -1.03 -13.95 16.84
C LYS A 62 -1.74 -14.16 15.50
N TYR A 63 -1.19 -15.01 14.65
CA TYR A 63 -1.83 -15.42 13.39
C TYR A 63 -2.36 -16.85 13.44
N ARG A 64 -3.41 -17.13 12.67
CA ARG A 64 -3.90 -18.50 12.41
C ARG A 64 -3.08 -19.13 11.30
N ASP A 65 -2.83 -20.42 11.43
CA ASP A 65 -2.24 -21.20 10.36
C ASP A 65 -3.30 -21.52 9.29
N ILE A 66 -2.94 -21.25 8.04
CA ILE A 66 -3.77 -21.45 6.86
C ILE A 66 -3.47 -22.82 6.22
N GLY A 67 -2.35 -23.45 6.57
CA GLY A 67 -1.88 -24.70 5.96
C GLY A 67 -1.20 -24.50 4.60
N VAL A 68 -0.55 -23.34 4.40
CA VAL A 68 0.17 -22.98 3.17
C VAL A 68 1.52 -22.39 3.56
N ASP A 69 2.57 -22.74 2.81
CA ASP A 69 3.94 -22.24 3.00
C ASP A 69 4.10 -20.80 2.48
N VAL A 70 3.57 -19.85 3.23
CA VAL A 70 3.69 -18.41 2.97
C VAL A 70 4.12 -17.70 4.25
N PRO A 71 4.98 -16.66 4.13
CA PRO A 71 5.43 -15.93 5.30
C PRO A 71 4.23 -15.29 6.01
N PRO A 72 4.15 -15.40 7.35
CA PRO A 72 3.08 -14.76 8.10
C PRO A 72 3.23 -13.23 8.03
N PRO A 73 2.11 -12.48 8.08
CA PRO A 73 2.15 -11.03 8.02
C PRO A 73 2.74 -10.42 9.30
N ASP A 74 3.44 -9.29 9.13
CA ASP A 74 4.04 -8.55 10.24
C ASP A 74 3.03 -7.72 11.04
N ARG A 75 1.90 -7.33 10.41
CA ARG A 75 0.87 -6.46 11.01
C ARG A 75 -0.34 -7.26 11.48
N GLU A 76 -0.90 -6.82 12.60
CA GLU A 76 -2.19 -7.30 13.11
C GLU A 76 -3.35 -6.59 12.39
N CYS A 77 -4.43 -7.32 12.09
CA CYS A 77 -5.64 -6.73 11.51
C CYS A 77 -6.92 -7.25 12.18
N GLN A 78 -7.97 -6.42 12.17
CA GLN A 78 -9.26 -6.70 12.79
C GLN A 78 -10.35 -7.12 11.79
N ASP A 79 -9.99 -7.33 10.51
CA ASP A 79 -10.97 -7.66 9.48
C ASP A 79 -11.52 -9.09 9.59
N PRO A 80 -12.85 -9.27 9.51
CA PRO A 80 -13.47 -10.61 9.58
C PRO A 80 -13.11 -11.50 8.39
N TYR A 81 -12.80 -10.87 7.25
CA TYR A 81 -12.46 -11.54 5.99
C TYR A 81 -10.96 -11.80 5.83
N CYS A 82 -10.11 -11.43 6.79
CA CYS A 82 -8.70 -11.78 6.76
C CYS A 82 -8.51 -13.30 7.00
N PRO A 83 -7.62 -13.98 6.25
CA PRO A 83 -7.35 -15.40 6.46
C PRO A 83 -6.48 -15.67 7.71
N PHE A 84 -5.62 -14.72 8.10
CA PHE A 84 -4.71 -14.87 9.24
C PHE A 84 -5.36 -14.55 10.59
N HIS A 85 -6.01 -13.40 10.73
CA HIS A 85 -6.61 -12.97 12.01
C HIS A 85 -8.12 -13.18 12.07
N GLY A 86 -8.76 -13.21 10.89
CA GLY A 86 -10.21 -13.30 10.78
C GLY A 86 -10.74 -14.73 10.84
N LYS A 87 -11.95 -14.90 10.31
CA LYS A 87 -12.67 -16.18 10.31
C LYS A 87 -12.68 -16.86 8.95
N LEU A 88 -12.17 -16.20 7.91
CA LEU A 88 -12.33 -16.65 6.53
C LEU A 88 -11.43 -17.88 6.25
N PRO A 89 -12.03 -19.06 5.96
CA PRO A 89 -11.25 -20.18 5.47
C PRO A 89 -10.90 -19.94 3.99
N VAL A 90 -9.65 -20.22 3.64
CA VAL A 90 -9.20 -20.30 2.25
C VAL A 90 -9.03 -21.76 1.86
N ARG A 91 -9.23 -22.06 0.58
CA ARG A 91 -9.23 -23.43 0.05
C ARG A 91 -8.91 -23.42 -1.45
N GLY A 92 -8.67 -24.59 -2.02
CA GLY A 92 -8.61 -24.75 -3.48
C GLY A 92 -7.30 -24.22 -4.08
N GLN A 93 -7.41 -23.51 -5.20
CA GLN A 93 -6.25 -23.18 -6.03
C GLN A 93 -5.49 -21.95 -5.52
N ILE A 94 -4.17 -22.01 -5.61
CA ILE A 94 -3.26 -20.87 -5.44
C ILE A 94 -2.90 -20.35 -6.82
N ILE A 95 -3.09 -19.05 -7.02
CA ILE A 95 -2.77 -18.37 -8.25
C ILE A 95 -1.75 -17.28 -7.94
N GLU A 96 -0.75 -17.15 -8.82
CA GLU A 96 0.23 -16.08 -8.78
C GLU A 96 -0.10 -15.07 -9.88
N GLY A 97 0.09 -13.79 -9.59
CA GLY A 97 -0.12 -12.73 -10.56
C GLY A 97 0.40 -11.38 -10.08
N VAL A 98 0.28 -10.39 -10.96
CA VAL A 98 0.77 -9.03 -10.72
C VAL A 98 -0.40 -8.12 -10.33
N VAL A 99 -0.18 -7.25 -9.35
CA VAL A 99 -1.17 -6.25 -8.95
C VAL A 99 -1.28 -5.15 -10.01
N VAL A 100 -2.45 -4.99 -10.60
CA VAL A 100 -2.72 -3.95 -11.62
C VAL A 100 -3.36 -2.72 -11.02
N SER A 101 -4.28 -2.89 -10.08
CA SER A 101 -4.96 -1.74 -9.46
C SER A 101 -5.35 -2.01 -8.01
N THR A 102 -5.17 -0.97 -7.19
CA THR A 102 -5.50 -0.91 -5.77
C THR A 102 -6.57 0.15 -5.48
N LYS A 103 -7.29 0.62 -6.51
CA LYS A 103 -8.25 1.73 -6.42
C LYS A 103 -9.50 1.40 -5.58
N MET A 104 -9.82 0.12 -5.41
CA MET A 104 -11.01 -0.31 -4.68
C MET A 104 -10.68 -0.51 -3.20
N GLN A 105 -11.63 -0.20 -2.32
CA GLN A 105 -11.48 -0.45 -0.89
C GLN A 105 -11.37 -1.96 -0.62
N ASN A 106 -10.35 -2.35 0.16
CA ASN A 106 -10.11 -3.72 0.63
C ASN A 106 -10.10 -4.78 -0.49
N THR A 107 -9.84 -4.37 -1.72
CA THR A 107 -9.92 -5.24 -2.91
C THR A 107 -8.85 -4.83 -3.91
N VAL A 108 -8.11 -5.81 -4.41
CA VAL A 108 -7.04 -5.64 -5.37
C VAL A 108 -7.37 -6.40 -6.65
N VAL A 109 -7.04 -5.80 -7.79
CA VAL A 109 -7.13 -6.45 -9.10
C VAL A 109 -5.78 -7.06 -9.44
N VAL A 110 -5.76 -8.38 -9.54
CA VAL A 110 -4.57 -9.17 -9.89
C VAL A 110 -4.70 -9.65 -11.33
N GLN A 111 -3.67 -9.44 -12.14
CA GLN A 111 -3.58 -9.94 -13.51
C GLN A 111 -2.63 -11.14 -13.57
N ARG A 112 -3.10 -12.21 -14.21
CA ARG A 112 -2.27 -13.35 -14.60
C ARG A 112 -2.14 -13.40 -16.11
N GLU A 113 -0.91 -13.48 -16.58
CA GLU A 113 -0.60 -13.68 -17.99
C GLU A 113 -0.29 -15.16 -18.23
N ARG A 114 -0.85 -15.73 -19.29
CA ARG A 114 -0.55 -17.10 -19.73
C ARG A 114 -0.47 -17.18 -21.24
N LEU A 115 0.41 -18.04 -21.72
CA LEU A 115 0.50 -18.37 -23.14
C LEU A 115 -0.47 -19.51 -23.45
N ARG A 116 -1.34 -19.30 -24.42
CA ARG A 116 -2.21 -20.35 -24.96
C ARG A 116 -1.67 -20.80 -26.31
N TYR A 117 -1.40 -22.09 -26.44
CA TYR A 117 -1.04 -22.69 -27.72
C TYR A 117 -2.26 -22.78 -28.65
N ILE A 118 -2.10 -22.38 -29.91
CA ILE A 118 -3.12 -22.52 -30.95
C ILE A 118 -2.71 -23.68 -31.88
N PRO A 119 -3.37 -24.86 -31.79
CA PRO A 119 -2.94 -26.05 -32.52
C PRO A 119 -2.89 -25.87 -34.03
N LYS A 120 -3.83 -25.12 -34.61
CA LYS A 120 -3.92 -24.90 -36.07
C LYS A 120 -2.71 -24.14 -36.65
N TYR A 121 -2.11 -23.24 -35.87
CA TYR A 121 -1.05 -22.34 -36.35
C TYR A 121 0.30 -22.62 -35.72
N GLU A 122 0.38 -23.58 -34.79
CA GLU A 122 1.59 -23.91 -34.04
C GLU A 122 2.24 -22.70 -33.36
N ARG A 123 1.42 -21.72 -32.97
CA ARG A 123 1.84 -20.44 -32.37
C ARG A 123 1.21 -20.25 -31.00
N TYR A 124 1.85 -19.43 -30.18
CA TYR A 124 1.37 -19.05 -28.86
C TYR A 124 0.72 -17.66 -28.89
N GLU A 125 -0.47 -17.55 -28.28
CA GLU A 125 -1.17 -16.30 -28.03
C GLU A 125 -1.01 -15.90 -26.55
N LYS A 126 -0.68 -14.63 -26.27
CA LYS A 126 -0.69 -14.07 -24.92
C LYS A 126 -2.13 -13.81 -24.49
N ARG A 127 -2.59 -14.46 -23.41
CA ARG A 127 -3.89 -14.20 -22.79
C ARG A 127 -3.71 -13.69 -21.37
N THR A 128 -4.47 -12.65 -21.04
CA THR A 128 -4.51 -12.08 -19.71
C THR A 128 -5.85 -12.40 -19.05
N SER A 129 -5.82 -12.69 -17.75
CA SER A 129 -7.02 -12.92 -16.93
C SER A 129 -6.90 -12.07 -15.67
N ARG A 130 -8.00 -11.40 -15.30
CA ARG A 130 -8.04 -10.52 -14.12
C ARG A 130 -8.87 -11.16 -13.03
N TYR A 131 -8.35 -11.12 -11.80
CA TYR A 131 -8.96 -11.65 -10.60
C TYR A 131 -9.17 -10.53 -9.59
N PHE A 132 -10.33 -10.53 -8.94
CA PHE A 132 -10.60 -9.62 -7.84
C PHE A 132 -10.34 -10.36 -6.53
N ALA A 133 -9.33 -9.91 -5.80
CA ALA A 133 -8.92 -10.51 -4.54
C ALA A 133 -9.20 -9.58 -3.36
N HIS A 134 -9.57 -10.15 -2.22
CA HIS A 134 -9.61 -9.41 -0.97
C HIS A 134 -8.21 -9.03 -0.54
N TRP A 135 -8.03 -7.74 -0.30
CA TRP A 135 -6.83 -7.20 0.29
C TRP A 135 -7.05 -7.03 1.81
N PRO A 136 -6.42 -7.87 2.65
CA PRO A 136 -6.40 -7.66 4.09
C PRO A 136 -5.35 -6.58 4.44
N PRO A 137 -5.60 -5.68 5.41
CA PRO A 137 -4.68 -4.61 5.80
C PRO A 137 -3.45 -5.12 6.57
N CYS A 138 -3.42 -6.42 6.85
CA CYS A 138 -2.24 -7.11 7.35
C CYS A 138 -1.07 -7.14 6.36
N ILE A 139 -1.35 -7.02 5.06
CA ILE A 139 -0.36 -7.11 3.99
C ILE A 139 -0.36 -5.77 3.26
N ASP A 140 0.77 -5.10 3.16
CA ASP A 140 0.89 -3.90 2.33
C ASP A 140 1.24 -4.30 0.89
N LEU A 141 0.51 -3.75 -0.08
CA LEU A 141 0.68 -4.04 -1.51
C LEU A 141 0.69 -2.75 -2.31
N GLU A 142 1.59 -2.70 -3.29
CA GLU A 142 1.68 -1.62 -4.26
C GLU A 142 1.34 -2.14 -5.68
N VAL A 143 1.11 -1.20 -6.59
CA VAL A 143 0.87 -1.54 -7.99
C VAL A 143 2.17 -2.06 -8.62
N GLY A 144 2.10 -3.23 -9.28
CA GLY A 144 3.26 -3.89 -9.88
C GLY A 144 3.85 -5.02 -9.04
N ASP A 145 3.40 -5.20 -7.79
CA ASP A 145 3.87 -6.30 -6.95
C ASP A 145 3.40 -7.67 -7.45
N MET A 146 4.25 -8.69 -7.30
CA MET A 146 3.87 -10.08 -7.49
C MET A 146 3.23 -10.62 -6.22
N VAL A 147 2.03 -11.19 -6.34
CA VAL A 147 1.23 -11.65 -5.22
C VAL A 147 0.75 -13.08 -5.41
N LYS A 148 0.66 -13.80 -4.29
CA LYS A 148 -0.03 -15.09 -4.18
C LYS A 148 -1.45 -14.85 -3.68
N ILE A 149 -2.41 -15.25 -4.49
CA ILE A 149 -3.83 -15.28 -4.14
C ILE A 149 -4.31 -16.71 -4.00
N MET A 150 -5.27 -16.93 -3.11
CA MET A 150 -5.94 -18.22 -2.95
C MET A 150 -7.44 -18.06 -3.06
N GLU A 151 -8.09 -19.09 -3.57
CA GLU A 151 -9.53 -19.18 -3.66
C GLU A 151 -10.19 -19.25 -2.27
N CYS A 152 -11.39 -18.67 -2.16
CA CYS A 152 -12.18 -18.69 -0.94
C CYS A 152 -13.67 -18.88 -1.27
N ARG A 153 -14.53 -18.91 -0.24
CA ARG A 153 -15.97 -18.74 -0.48
C ARG A 153 -16.22 -17.39 -1.18
N PRO A 154 -17.22 -17.27 -2.06
CA PRO A 154 -17.56 -15.98 -2.66
C PRO A 154 -17.82 -14.93 -1.57
N LEU A 155 -17.09 -13.80 -1.64
CA LEU A 155 -17.27 -12.65 -0.75
C LEU A 155 -18.17 -11.58 -1.38
N SER A 156 -18.10 -11.46 -2.72
CA SER A 156 -18.98 -10.61 -3.51
C SER A 156 -19.19 -11.23 -4.90
N LYS A 157 -19.91 -10.54 -5.79
CA LYS A 157 -20.19 -11.00 -7.16
C LYS A 157 -18.93 -11.39 -7.95
N HIS A 158 -17.85 -10.63 -7.79
CA HIS A 158 -16.60 -10.84 -8.54
C HIS A 158 -15.43 -11.30 -7.67
N LYS A 159 -15.57 -11.19 -6.34
CA LYS A 159 -14.51 -11.42 -5.37
C LYS A 159 -14.64 -12.80 -4.76
N SER A 160 -13.84 -13.72 -5.28
CA SER A 160 -13.77 -15.12 -4.81
C SER A 160 -12.35 -15.54 -4.41
N PHE A 161 -11.43 -14.57 -4.32
CA PHE A 161 -10.03 -14.77 -3.98
C PHE A 161 -9.61 -13.87 -2.82
N VAL A 162 -8.54 -14.25 -2.14
CA VAL A 162 -7.92 -13.52 -1.02
C VAL A 162 -6.42 -13.48 -1.24
N VAL A 163 -5.80 -12.33 -0.97
CA VAL A 163 -4.33 -12.22 -1.00
C VAL A 163 -3.75 -12.83 0.28
N ILE A 164 -2.78 -13.73 0.13
CA ILE A 164 -2.11 -14.36 1.29
C ILE A 164 -0.71 -13.80 1.50
N GLY A 165 0.02 -13.49 0.43
CA GLY A 165 1.39 -13.03 0.56
C GLY A 165 1.90 -12.31 -0.68
N ARG A 166 2.89 -11.46 -0.44
CA ARG A 166 3.77 -10.90 -1.46
C ARG A 166 4.92 -11.88 -1.71
N LEU A 167 5.28 -12.05 -2.97
CA LEU A 167 6.44 -12.84 -3.40
C LEU A 167 7.71 -12.01 -3.43
#